data_AF-A0A9X4HL28-F1
#
_entry.id   AF-A0A9X4HL28-F1
#
_cell.length_a   1.000
_cell.length_b   1.000
_cell.length_c   1.000
_cell.angle_alpha   90.00
_cell.angle_beta   90.00
_cell.angle_gamma   90.00
#
_symmetry.space_group_name_H-M   'P 1'
#
loop_
_entity.id
_entity.type
_entity.pdbx_description
1 polymer ?
#
loop_
_entity_poly.entity_id
_entity_poly.type
_entity_poly.pdbx_seq_one_letter_code
_entity_poly.pdbx_strand_id
1 'polypeptide(L)' 'MKNWFSAKNGPTGRHLVDLVRTSDEVLEAVLRMSGRSDLILSKKLGDSKQTLIKMLNLIGELQG' A
#
# COMPACT_ATOMS: atom_id res chain seq x y z
N MET A 1 1.79 15.47 5.87
CA MET A 1 0.70 15.18 4.92
C MET A 1 -0.67 15.59 5.50
N LYS A 2 -1.03 16.89 5.57
CA LYS A 2 -2.37 17.29 6.07
C LYS A 2 -3.14 18.24 5.14
N ASN A 3 -2.47 18.95 4.23
CA ASN A 3 -3.10 20.07 3.52
C ASN A 3 -3.62 19.75 2.10
N TRP A 4 -3.18 18.66 1.47
CA TRP A 4 -3.66 18.29 0.13
C TRP A 4 -4.97 17.47 0.16
N PHE A 5 -5.27 16.81 1.28
CA PHE A 5 -6.52 16.08 1.50
C PHE A 5 -7.73 17.01 1.70
N SER A 6 -7.51 18.26 2.14
CA SER A 6 -8.57 19.25 2.35
C SER A 6 -9.01 19.96 1.06
N ALA A 7 -8.75 19.35 -0.11
CA ALA A 7 -9.07 19.81 -1.47
C ALA A 7 -8.48 21.18 -1.92
N LYS A 8 -8.00 22.01 -1.00
CA LYS A 8 -7.50 23.36 -1.30
C LYS A 8 -6.24 23.38 -2.17
N ASN A 9 -5.46 22.29 -2.14
CA ASN A 9 -4.25 22.05 -2.95
C ASN A 9 -4.09 20.55 -3.29
N GLY A 10 -5.17 19.87 -3.69
CA GLY A 10 -5.11 18.46 -4.05
C GLY A 10 -4.32 18.21 -5.35
N PRO A 11 -3.70 17.04 -5.53
CA PRO A 11 -3.11 16.66 -6.82
C PRO A 11 -4.19 16.57 -7.90
N THR A 12 -3.85 16.89 -9.15
CA THR A 12 -4.74 16.57 -10.28
C THR A 12 -4.90 15.05 -10.38
N GLY A 13 -5.96 14.57 -11.04
CA GLY A 13 -6.20 13.13 -11.19
C GLY A 13 -5.00 12.37 -11.77
N ARG A 14 -4.27 12.97 -12.72
CA ARG A 14 -3.05 12.38 -13.29
C ARG A 14 -1.93 12.24 -12.25
N HIS A 15 -1.65 13.31 -11.50
CA HIS A 15 -0.64 13.28 -10.45
C HIS A 15 -1.01 12.33 -9.31
N LEU A 16 -2.31 12.19 -9.00
CA LEU A 16 -2.76 11.21 -8.02
C LEU A 16 -2.49 9.78 -8.48
N VAL A 17 -2.74 9.46 -9.76
CA VAL A 17 -2.43 8.14 -10.32
C VAL A 17 -0.92 7.86 -10.27
N ASP A 18 -0.08 8.85 -10.57
CA ASP A 18 1.37 8.69 -10.48
C ASP A 18 1.82 8.45 -9.03
N LEU A 19 1.23 9.15 -8.05
CA LEU A 19 1.52 8.93 -6.63
C LEU A 19 1.05 7.54 -6.16
N VAL A 20 -0.16 7.12 -6.53
CA VAL A 20 -0.70 5.79 -6.18
C VAL A 20 0.15 4.67 -6.76
N ARG A 21 0.78 4.87 -7.93
CA ARG A 21 1.66 3.88 -8.56
C ARG A 21 2.92 3.60 -7.74
N THR A 22 3.40 4.57 -6.97
CA THR A 22 4.72 4.50 -6.30
C THR A 22 4.65 4.55 -4.78
N SER A 23 3.49 4.79 -4.17
CA SER A 23 3.33 4.84 -2.71
C SER A 23 2.10 4.06 -2.27
N ASP A 24 2.36 2.99 -1.51
CA ASP A 24 1.32 2.19 -0.88
C ASP A 24 0.52 3.01 0.15
N GLU A 25 1.13 4.00 0.81
CA GLU A 25 0.46 4.89 1.75
C GLU A 25 -0.59 5.77 1.05
N VAL A 26 -0.26 6.27 -0.14
CA VAL A 26 -1.20 7.06 -0.95
C VAL A 26 -2.33 6.17 -1.45
N LEU A 27 -2.01 4.96 -1.94
CA LEU A 27 -3.02 3.96 -2.34
C LEU A 27 -3.95 3.62 -1.18
N GLU A 28 -3.42 3.34 0.02
CA GLU A 28 -4.20 3.05 1.21
C GLU A 28 -5.13 4.22 1.57
N ALA A 29 -4.63 5.46 1.55
CA ALA A 29 -5.45 6.62 1.87
C ALA A 29 -6.62 6.78 0.88
N VAL A 30 -6.37 6.62 -0.42
CA VAL A 30 -7.41 6.66 -1.46
C VAL A 30 -8.44 5.55 -1.24
N LEU A 31 -8.00 4.32 -0.97
CA LEU A 31 -8.90 3.19 -0.71
C LEU A 31 -9.78 3.42 0.53
N ARG A 32 -9.21 3.93 1.63
CA ARG A 32 -9.98 4.28 2.85
C ARG A 32 -11.04 5.31 2.54
N MET A 33 -10.67 6.39 1.85
CA MET A 33 -11.60 7.47 1.49
C MET A 33 -12.69 7.02 0.52
N SER A 34 -12.40 6.06 -0.35
CA SER A 34 -13.38 5.46 -1.25
C SER A 34 -14.30 4.44 -0.55
N GLY A 35 -14.14 4.19 0.75
CA GLY A 35 -14.91 3.20 1.50
C GLY A 35 -14.47 1.74 1.26
N ARG A 36 -13.33 1.51 0.60
CA ARG A 36 -12.82 0.19 0.19
C ARG A 36 -11.70 -0.32 1.09
N SER A 37 -11.94 -0.26 2.40
CA SER A 37 -10.92 -0.64 3.41
C SER A 37 -10.64 -2.16 3.44
N ASP A 38 -11.57 -2.97 2.94
CA ASP A 38 -11.42 -4.41 2.74
C ASP A 38 -10.27 -4.78 1.80
N LEU A 39 -10.03 -3.97 0.77
CA LEU A 39 -8.91 -4.18 -0.15
C LEU A 39 -7.55 -3.94 0.51
N ILE A 40 -7.49 -3.02 1.47
CA ILE A 40 -6.27 -2.74 2.24
C ILE A 40 -5.92 -3.96 3.11
N LEU A 41 -6.92 -4.53 3.79
CA LEU A 41 -6.73 -5.73 4.59
C LEU A 41 -6.26 -6.91 3.73
N SER A 42 -6.88 -7.09 2.57
CA SER A 42 -6.54 -8.16 1.63
C SER A 42 -5.09 -8.02 1.12
N LYS A 43 -4.66 -6.79 0.77
CA LYS A 43 -3.26 -6.52 0.38
C LYS A 43 -2.30 -6.82 1.52
N LYS A 44 -2.54 -6.30 2.72
CA LYS A 44 -1.66 -6.50 3.89
C LYS A 44 -1.49 -7.97 4.24
N LEU A 45 -2.57 -8.76 4.14
CA LEU A 45 -2.50 -10.20 4.38
C LEU A 45 -1.63 -10.90 3.32
N GLY A 46 -1.83 -10.57 2.04
CA GLY A 46 -1.01 -11.08 0.94
C GLY A 46 0.48 -10.75 1.11
N ASP A 47 0.80 -9.49 1.41
CA ASP A 47 2.17 -9.02 1.63
C ASP A 47 2.82 -9.70 2.84
N SER A 48 2.07 -9.87 3.93
CA SER A 48 2.52 -10.59 5.13
C SER A 48 2.83 -12.05 4.82
N LYS A 49 1.95 -12.74 4.08
CA LYS A 49 2.17 -14.12 3.64
C LYS A 49 3.43 -14.23 2.78
N GLN A 50 3.61 -13.32 1.84
CA GLN A 50 4.79 -13.32 0.97
C GLN A 50 6.08 -13.06 1.75
N THR A 51 6.03 -12.20 2.76
CA THR A 51 7.15 -11.92 3.66
C THR A 51 7.52 -13.17 4.48
N LEU A 52 6.53 -13.86 5.03
CA LEU A 52 6.75 -15.12 5.76
C LEU A 52 7.40 -16.19 4.87
N ILE A 53 6.93 -16.35 3.64
CA ILE A 53 7.54 -17.29 2.68
C ILE A 53 9.01 -16.94 2.42
N LYS A 54 9.33 -15.65 2.22
CA LYS A 54 10.72 -15.20 2.03
C LYS A 54 11.58 -15.53 3.26
N MET A 55 11.06 -15.34 4.46
CA MET A 55 11.78 -15.67 5.70
C MET A 55 12.02 -17.17 5.85
N LEU A 56 11.04 -18.01 5.53
CA LEU A 56 11.19 -19.47 5.55
C LEU A 56 12.24 -19.95 4.54
N ASN A 57 12.25 -19.39 3.33
CA ASN A 57 13.27 -19.69 2.33
C ASN A 57 14.67 -19.33 2.84
N LEU A 58 14.84 -18.15 3.44
CA LEU A 58 16.11 -17.72 4.00
C LEU A 58 16.59 -18.67 5.12
N ILE A 59 15.69 -19.12 5.99
CA ILE A 59 16.03 -20.10 7.02
C ILE A 59 16.50 -21.41 6.39
N GLY A 60 15.78 -21.89 5.35
CA GLY A 60 16.17 -23.09 4.61
C GLY A 60 17.55 -22.98 3.96
N GLU A 61 17.88 -21.81 3.39
CA GLU A 61 19.20 -21.52 2.82
C GLU A 61 20.32 -21.52 3.86
N LEU A 62 20.04 -21.10 5.10
CA LEU A 62 21.02 -21.06 6.19
C LEU A 62 21.22 -22.41 6.89
N GLN A 63 20.30 -23.36 6.71
CA GLN A 63 20.35 -24.70 7.31
C GLN A 63 20.99 -25.76 6.40
N GLY A 64 21.17 -25.45 5.11
CA GLY A 64 21.89 -26.28 4.14
C GLY A 64 23.36 -25.93 4.04
#